data_AF-A0AAW0B6B4-F1
#
_entry.id   AF-A0AAW0B6B4-F1
#
_cell.length_a   1.000
_cell.length_b   1.000
_cell.length_c   1.000
_cell.angle_alpha   90.00
_cell.angle_beta   90.00
_cell.angle_gamma   90.00
#
_symmetry.space_group_name_H-M   'P 1'
#
loop_
_entity.id
_entity.type
_entity.pdbx_description
1 polymer ?
#
loop_
_entity_poly.entity_id
_entity_poly.type
_entity_poly.pdbx_seq_one_letter_code
_entity_poly.pdbx_strand_id
1 'polypeptide(L)' 'EIHQAGIMHRDLAPRNIIRRARGSLCIIDFETASLNHKCPGETCSELSELHQALDLNM' A
#
# COMPACT_ATOMS: atom_id res chain seq x y z
N GLU A 1 -2.97 -2.75 -7.35
CA GLU A 1 -2.68 -1.95 -8.56
C GLU A 1 -1.24 -1.43 -8.58
N ILE A 2 -0.76 -0.64 -7.60
CA ILE A 2 0.63 -0.11 -7.65
C ILE A 2 1.71 -1.21 -7.69
N HIS A 3 1.52 -2.31 -6.94
CA HIS A 3 2.41 -3.47 -6.97
C HIS A 3 2.44 -4.18 -8.32
N GLN A 4 1.31 -4.22 -9.03
CA GLN A 4 1.23 -4.79 -10.38
C GLN A 4 1.93 -3.90 -11.40
N ALA A 5 1.98 -2.58 -11.16
CA ALA A 5 2.77 -1.63 -11.93
C ALA A 5 4.27 -1.65 -11.59
N GLY A 6 4.73 -2.56 -10.71
CA GLY A 6 6.13 -2.66 -10.31
C GLY A 6 6.58 -1.59 -9.33
N ILE A 7 5.66 -0.95 -8.61
CA ILE A 7 5.95 0.08 -7.62
C ILE A 7 5.73 -0.49 -6.23
N MET A 8 6.69 -0.33 -5.31
CA MET A 8 6.53 -0.56 -3.88
C MET A 8 6.54 0.79 -3.19
N HIS A 9 5.57 1.05 -2.31
CA HIS A 9 5.41 2.38 -1.71
C HIS A 9 6.43 2.64 -0.60
N ARG A 10 6.82 1.59 0.15
CA ARG A 10 7.76 1.57 1.29
C ARG A 10 7.34 2.35 2.53
N ASP A 11 6.14 2.92 2.50
CA ASP A 11 5.51 3.59 3.63
C ASP A 11 3.98 3.53 3.52
N LEU A 12 3.47 2.37 3.08
CA LEU A 12 2.03 2.20 2.92
C LEU A 12 1.38 2.00 4.29
N ALA A 13 0.78 3.07 4.81
CA ALA A 13 0.12 3.09 6.10
C ALA A 13 -1.24 3.80 6.02
N PRO A 14 -2.14 3.62 7.00
CA PRO A 14 -3.47 4.26 6.98
C PRO A 14 -3.43 5.78 6.81
N ARG A 15 -2.40 6.45 7.35
CA ARG A 15 -2.19 7.90 7.19
C ARG A 15 -1.96 8.35 5.74
N ASN A 16 -1.45 7.45 4.90
CA ASN A 16 -1.16 7.68 3.47
C ASN A 16 -2.31 7.19 2.57
N ILE A 17 -3.48 6.90 3.14
CA ILE A 17 -4.69 6.51 2.43
C ILE A 17 -5.78 7.54 2.69
N ILE A 18 -6.14 8.30 1.66
CA ILE A 18 -7.18 9.32 1.76
C ILE A 18 -8.49 8.84 1.14
N ARG A 19 -9.61 9.21 1.76
CA ARG A 19 -10.95 9.02 1.22
C ARG A 19 -11.38 10.27 0.46
N ARG A 20 -11.51 10.19 -0.88
CA ARG A 20 -12.10 11.32 -1.64
C ARG A 20 -13.63 11.37 -1.50
N ALA A 21 -14.25 12.47 -1.93
CA ALA A 21 -15.68 12.79 -1.70
C ALA A 21 -16.68 11.65 -1.99
N ARG A 22 -16.46 10.86 -3.06
CA ARG A 22 -17.32 9.74 -3.48
C ARG A 22 -17.05 8.40 -2.77
N GLY A 23 -16.25 8.39 -1.71
CA GLY A 23 -15.99 7.19 -0.90
C GLY A 23 -14.84 6.27 -1.32
N SER A 24 -14.37 6.25 -2.57
CA SER A 24 -13.16 5.46 -2.90
C SER A 24 -11.85 5.99 -2.30
N LEU A 25 -10.86 5.12 -2.23
CA LEU A 25 -9.58 5.42 -1.59
C LEU A 25 -8.56 5.91 -2.61
N CYS A 26 -7.57 6.65 -2.14
CA CYS A 26 -6.42 7.08 -2.91
C CYS A 26 -5.19 6.95 -2.03
N ILE A 27 -4.16 6.28 -2.54
CA ILE A 27 -2.85 6.22 -1.90
C ILE A 27 -2.12 7.53 -2.25
N ILE A 28 -1.44 8.12 -1.27
CA ILE A 28 -0.67 9.36 -1.40
C ILE A 28 0.72 9.18 -0.80
N ASP A 29 1.60 10.16 -1.03
CA ASP A 29 2.93 10.25 -0.43
C ASP A 29 3.94 9.17 -0.87
N PHE A 30 4.36 9.25 -2.14
CA PHE A 30 5.29 8.32 -2.76
C PHE A 30 6.78 8.68 -2.55
N GLU A 31 7.12 9.48 -1.54
CA GLU A 31 8.50 9.97 -1.36
C GLU A 31 9.53 8.84 -1.17
N THR A 32 9.12 7.74 -0.53
CA THR A 32 9.96 6.57 -0.27
C THR A 32 9.78 5.47 -1.32
N ALA A 33 8.94 5.68 -2.33
CA ALA A 33 8.58 4.63 -3.27
C ALA A 33 9.76 4.18 -4.14
N SER A 34 9.70 2.92 -4.58
CA SER A 34 10.72 2.32 -5.44
C SER A 34 10.09 1.60 -6.63
N LEU A 35 10.85 1.54 -7.73
CA LEU A 35 10.45 0.89 -8.98
C LEU A 35 10.99 -0.55 -9.05
N ASN A 36 10.51 -1.31 -10.03
CA ASN A 36 10.88 -2.70 -10.31
C ASN A 36 10.54 -3.70 -9.19
N HIS A 37 9.58 -3.36 -8.33
CA HIS A 37 9.06 -4.27 -7.32
C HIS A 37 8.39 -5.49 -7.98
N LYS A 38 8.79 -6.69 -7.55
CA LYS A 38 8.11 -7.95 -7.90
C LYS A 38 7.34 -8.42 -6.67
N CYS A 39 6.06 -8.09 -6.62
CA CYS A 39 5.23 -8.42 -5.46
C CYS A 39 5.05 -9.93 -5.32
N PRO A 40 5.39 -10.52 -4.16
CA PRO A 40 5.17 -11.95 -3.92
C PRO A 40 3.72 -12.27 -3.52
N GLY A 41 2.80 -11.30 -3.58
CA GLY A 41 1.39 -11.46 -3.21
C GLY A 41 1.20 -11.45 -1.70
N GLU A 42 0.54 -12.49 -1.17
CA GLU A 42 0.16 -12.60 0.26
C GLU A 42 1.35 -12.51 1.24
N THR A 43 2.55 -12.86 0.77
CA THR A 43 3.78 -12.78 1.59
C THR A 43 4.53 -11.45 1.44
N CYS A 44 3.92 -10.44 0.81
CA CYS A 44 4.53 -9.12 0.66
C CYS A 44 4.57 -8.38 2.00
N SER A 45 5.77 -8.03 2.48
CA SER A 45 5.96 -7.37 3.79
C SER A 45 5.13 -6.10 3.92
N GLU A 46 5.09 -5.25 2.88
CA GLU A 46 4.30 -4.02 2.87
C GLU A 46 2.79 -4.28 3.04
N LEU A 47 2.25 -5.34 2.43
CA LEU A 47 0.83 -5.69 2.61
C LEU A 47 0.57 -6.26 4.00
N SER A 48 1.48 -7.08 4.52
CA SER A 48 1.39 -7.61 5.89
C SER A 48 1.40 -6.49 6.93
N GLU A 49 2.29 -5.51 6.77
CA GLU A 49 2.40 -4.32 7.64
C GLU A 49 1.11 -3.49 7.57
N LEU A 50 0.56 -3.26 6.37
CA LEU A 50 -0.69 -2.52 6.22
C LEU A 50 -1.87 -3.26 6.87
N HIS A 51 -1.99 -4.58 6.69
CA HIS A 51 -3.05 -5.37 7.31
C HIS A 51 -3.00 -5.27 8.83
N GLN A 52 -1.80 -5.39 9.41
CA GLN A 52 -1.60 -5.19 10.85
C GLN A 52 -2.00 -3.78 11.29
N ALA A 53 -1.58 -2.75 10.56
CA ALA A 53 -1.89 -1.36 10.91
C ALA A 53 -3.40 -1.02 10.80
N LEU A 54 -4.15 -1.77 9.98
CA LEU A 54 -5.59 -1.62 9.82
C LEU A 54 -6.41 -2.57 10.71
N ASP A 55 -5.76 -3.38 11.56
CA ASP A 55 -6.41 -4.42 12.37
C ASP A 55 -7.25 -5.39 11.50
N LEU A 56 -6.82 -5.61 10.26
CA LEU A 56 -7.43 -6.55 9.34
C LEU A 56 -6.84 -7.93 9.66
N ASN A 57 -7.52 -8.66 10.55
CA ASN A 57 -7.20 -10.06 10.83
C ASN A 57 -7.30 -10.87 9.51
N MET A 58 -6.18 -11.46 9.08
CA MET A 58 -6.17 -12.56 8.11
C MET A 58 -6.01 -13.88 8.84
#